data_AF-A0A925MCC0-F1
#
_entry.id   AF-A0A925MCC0-F1
#
_cell.length_a   1.000
_cell.length_b   1.000
_cell.length_c   1.000
_cell.angle_alpha   90.00
_cell.angle_beta   90.00
_cell.angle_gamma   90.00
#
_symmetry.space_group_name_H-M   'P 1'
#
loop_
_entity.id
_entity.type
_entity.pdbx_description
1 polymer ?
#
loop_
_entity_poly.entity_id
_entity_poly.type
_entity_poly.pdbx_seq_one_letter_code
_entity_poly.pdbx_strand_id
1 'polypeptide(L)'
;MDIRAAEISDIIRKQIENYDKKVSVTETGTVLTAGDGIARVYGLSGAMAGELLEFEGASGEKVNGMVLNLEEDNVGVALLGKYEAVREGDTVRRTKRIVEVPVGEELVGRVVNANGHAIDGGKPIVGAQRRQVEIKAPGIIQRKSVHEPLQTGIKAIDSMIPIGRGQRELIIGDRGTGKTAI
;
A
#
# COMPACT_ATOMS: atom_id res chain seq x y z
N MET A 1 0.76 33.17 4.16
CA MET A 1 -0.49 33.20 3.38
C MET A 1 -1.55 32.66 4.33
N ASP A 2 -2.33 33.57 4.94
CA ASP A 2 -3.27 33.26 6.02
C ASP A 2 -4.44 32.42 5.51
N ILE A 3 -4.58 31.21 6.07
CA ILE A 3 -5.68 30.30 5.77
C ILE A 3 -6.94 30.86 6.45
N ARG A 4 -7.95 31.21 5.65
CA ARG A 4 -9.21 31.78 6.15
C ARG A 4 -10.12 30.66 6.65
N ALA A 5 -10.58 30.74 7.90
CA ALA A 5 -11.47 29.76 8.53
C ALA A 5 -12.78 29.48 7.75
N ALA A 6 -13.22 30.43 6.92
CA ALA A 6 -14.37 30.27 6.04
C ALA A 6 -14.16 29.17 4.98
N GLU A 7 -12.98 29.09 4.36
CA GLU A 7 -12.69 28.09 3.31
C GLU A 7 -12.67 26.67 3.89
N ILE A 8 -12.15 26.50 5.11
CA ILE A 8 -12.16 25.21 5.81
C ILE A 8 -13.60 24.76 6.10
N SER A 9 -14.45 25.69 6.54
CA SER A 9 -15.85 25.39 6.87
C SER A 9 -16.66 24.96 5.65
N ASP A 10 -16.41 25.58 4.49
CA ASP A 10 -17.07 25.21 3.23
C ASP A 10 -16.61 23.86 2.70
N ILE A 11 -15.33 23.52 2.84
CA ILE A 11 -14.80 22.19 2.47
C ILE A 11 -15.44 21.10 3.34
N ILE A 12 -15.51 21.31 4.66
CA ILE A 12 -16.12 20.36 5.59
C ILE A 12 -17.63 20.21 5.30
N ARG A 13 -18.35 21.31 5.07
CA ARG A 13 -19.79 21.26 4.73
C ARG A 13 -20.04 20.47 3.46
N LYS A 14 -19.24 20.67 2.41
CA LYS A 14 -19.32 19.87 1.16
C LYS A 14 -18.99 18.40 1.37
N GLN A 15 -18.08 18.05 2.28
CA GLN A 15 -17.80 16.64 2.61
C GLN A 15 -18.97 15.98 3.35
N ILE A 16 -19.66 16.72 4.21
CA ILE A 16 -20.84 16.23 4.94
C ILE A 16 -22.06 16.10 4.01
N GLU A 17 -22.29 17.07 3.11
CA GLU A 17 -23.40 17.01 2.15
C GLU A 17 -23.27 15.85 1.16
N ASN A 18 -22.04 15.48 0.79
CA ASN A 18 -21.77 14.31 -0.06
C ASN A 18 -21.71 12.99 0.72
N TYR A 19 -21.97 12.98 2.03
CA TYR A 19 -21.96 11.77 2.84
C TYR A 19 -23.28 11.00 2.69
N ASP A 20 -23.46 10.39 1.52
CA ASP A 20 -24.59 9.52 1.22
C ASP A 20 -24.39 8.17 1.91
N LYS A 21 -25.15 7.89 2.99
CA LYS A 21 -25.14 6.58 3.68
C LYS A 21 -25.83 5.54 2.80
N LYS A 22 -25.14 5.06 1.77
CA LYS A 22 -25.52 3.80 1.10
C LYS A 22 -25.27 2.66 2.08
N VAL A 23 -26.34 2.03 2.57
CA VAL A 23 -26.25 0.80 3.37
C VAL A 23 -25.79 -0.31 2.43
N SER A 24 -24.48 -0.54 2.36
CA SER A 24 -23.91 -1.68 1.64
C SER A 24 -23.93 -2.89 2.55
N VAL A 25 -24.62 -3.96 2.14
CA VAL A 25 -24.48 -5.29 2.76
C VAL A 25 -23.02 -5.71 2.55
N THR A 26 -22.21 -5.51 3.58
CA THR A 26 -20.78 -5.80 3.54
C THR A 26 -20.58 -7.06 4.35
N GLU A 27 -19.93 -8.05 3.73
CA GLU A 27 -19.60 -9.29 4.42
C GLU A 27 -18.55 -8.97 5.50
N THR A 28 -18.91 -9.27 6.75
CA THR A 28 -18.10 -9.05 7.94
C THR A 28 -17.64 -10.38 8.51
N GLY A 29 -16.49 -10.35 9.18
CA GLY A 29 -15.92 -11.46 9.92
C GLY A 29 -15.52 -11.01 11.32
N THR A 30 -15.06 -11.97 12.12
CA THR A 30 -14.64 -11.73 13.50
C THR A 30 -13.22 -12.23 13.71
N VAL A 31 -12.37 -11.43 14.34
CA VAL A 31 -11.00 -11.84 14.67
C VAL A 31 -11.05 -12.94 15.73
N LEU A 32 -10.49 -14.11 15.43
CA LEU A 32 -10.29 -15.21 16.37
C LEU A 32 -9.04 -15.01 17.21
N THR A 33 -7.94 -14.65 16.57
CA THR A 33 -6.64 -14.45 17.25
C THR A 33 -5.88 -13.36 16.51
N ALA A 34 -5.18 -12.50 17.25
CA ALA A 34 -4.25 -11.52 16.68
C ALA A 34 -2.95 -11.53 17.49
N GLY A 35 -1.80 -11.62 16.80
CA GLY A 35 -0.48 -11.63 17.41
C GLY A 35 0.63 -11.55 16.38
N ASP A 36 1.73 -10.88 16.71
CA ASP A 36 2.92 -10.72 15.86
C ASP A 36 2.62 -10.23 14.42
N GLY A 37 1.61 -9.38 14.27
CA GLY A 37 1.20 -8.87 12.95
C GLY A 37 0.39 -9.85 12.09
N ILE A 38 -0.02 -10.99 12.63
CA ILE A 38 -0.91 -11.95 11.97
C ILE A 38 -2.25 -12.00 12.71
N ALA A 39 -3.34 -11.96 11.96
CA ALA A 39 -4.69 -12.18 12.45
C ALA A 39 -5.31 -13.41 11.78
N ARG A 40 -6.04 -14.19 12.55
CA ARG A 40 -6.96 -15.23 12.04
C ARG A 40 -8.37 -14.71 12.17
N VAL A 41 -9.11 -14.76 11.07
CA VAL A 41 -10.46 -14.20 10.99
C VAL A 41 -11.44 -15.31 10.65
N TYR A 42 -12.49 -15.43 11.44
CA TYR A 42 -13.61 -16.31 11.15
C TYR A 42 -14.63 -15.62 10.25
N GLY A 43 -15.25 -16.40 9.36
CA GLY A 43 -16.19 -15.91 8.36
C GLY A 43 -15.49 -15.46 7.08
N LEU A 44 -16.00 -14.42 6.44
CA LEU A 44 -15.47 -13.89 5.17
C LEU A 44 -15.41 -14.96 4.05
N SER A 45 -16.49 -15.72 3.89
CA SER A 45 -16.61 -16.81 2.91
C SER A 45 -16.28 -16.41 1.47
N GLY A 46 -16.54 -15.14 1.11
CA GLY A 46 -16.21 -14.65 -0.21
C GLY A 46 -14.81 -14.06 -0.38
N ALA A 47 -13.94 -14.09 0.64
CA ALA A 47 -12.62 -13.44 0.61
C ALA A 47 -11.73 -13.97 -0.54
N MET A 48 -10.99 -13.07 -1.17
CA MET A 48 -10.04 -13.42 -2.23
C MET A 48 -8.62 -13.45 -1.68
N ALA A 49 -7.77 -14.32 -2.23
CA ALA A 49 -6.35 -14.31 -1.93
C ALA A 49 -5.74 -12.96 -2.36
N GLY A 50 -4.94 -12.33 -1.48
CA GLY A 50 -4.40 -11.00 -1.71
C GLY A 50 -5.43 -9.87 -1.62
N GLU A 51 -6.64 -10.12 -1.10
CA GLU A 51 -7.61 -9.06 -0.81
C GLU A 51 -7.18 -8.21 0.38
N LEU A 52 -7.45 -6.90 0.31
CA LEU A 52 -7.37 -6.00 1.46
C LEU A 52 -8.61 -6.14 2.33
N LEU A 53 -8.39 -6.28 3.63
CA LEU A 53 -9.40 -6.27 4.67
C LEU A 53 -9.20 -5.04 5.55
N GLU A 54 -10.31 -4.50 6.06
CA GLU A 54 -10.31 -3.38 6.99
C GLU A 54 -10.73 -3.90 8.37
N PHE A 55 -9.84 -3.75 9.34
CA PHE A 55 -10.07 -4.09 10.74
C PHE A 55 -10.55 -2.85 11.47
N GLU A 56 -11.67 -2.97 12.16
CA GLU A 56 -12.19 -1.94 13.06
C GLU A 56 -11.79 -2.33 14.49
N GLY A 57 -10.66 -1.77 14.95
CA GLY A 57 -10.17 -2.04 16.30
C GLY A 57 -11.10 -1.47 17.37
N ALA A 58 -11.12 -2.08 18.56
CA ALA A 58 -11.92 -1.60 19.69
C ALA A 58 -11.61 -0.14 20.11
N SER A 59 -10.43 0.38 19.77
CA SER A 59 -10.02 1.79 19.98
C SER A 59 -10.52 2.75 18.90
N GLY A 60 -11.21 2.25 17.87
CA GLY A 60 -11.64 3.03 16.70
C GLY A 60 -10.54 3.25 15.65
N GLU A 61 -9.33 2.73 15.87
CA GLU A 61 -8.27 2.75 14.88
C GLU A 61 -8.54 1.72 13.77
N LYS A 62 -8.38 2.17 12.52
CA LYS A 62 -8.56 1.33 11.34
C LYS A 62 -7.21 0.79 10.89
N VAL A 63 -7.12 -0.53 10.81
CA VAL A 63 -5.92 -1.23 10.35
C VAL A 63 -6.28 -1.98 9.07
N ASN A 64 -5.46 -1.83 8.03
CA ASN A 64 -5.60 -2.65 6.84
C ASN A 64 -4.88 -3.98 7.05
N GLY A 65 -5.40 -5.06 6.49
CA GLY A 65 -4.69 -6.33 6.41
C GLY A 65 -4.80 -6.94 5.03
N MET A 66 -3.88 -7.84 4.70
CA MET A 66 -3.83 -8.57 3.43
C MET A 66 -4.10 -10.05 3.69
N VAL A 67 -5.06 -10.61 2.97
CA VAL A 67 -5.34 -12.05 3.01
C VAL A 67 -4.15 -12.81 2.42
N LEU A 68 -3.54 -13.67 3.23
CA LEU A 68 -2.47 -14.58 2.82
C LEU A 68 -2.99 -15.98 2.56
N ASN A 69 -3.77 -16.52 3.50
CA ASN A 69 -4.26 -17.89 3.48
C ASN A 69 -5.79 -17.91 3.56
N LEU A 70 -6.40 -18.81 2.79
CA LEU A 70 -7.81 -19.15 2.86
C LEU A 70 -7.89 -20.60 3.34
N GLU A 71 -8.16 -20.79 4.63
CA GLU A 71 -8.38 -22.12 5.22
C GLU A 71 -9.89 -22.43 5.21
N GLU A 72 -10.26 -23.69 5.49
CA GLU A 72 -11.68 -24.09 5.47
C GLU A 72 -12.51 -23.33 6.52
N ASP A 73 -11.95 -23.15 7.72
CA ASP A 73 -12.66 -22.58 8.86
C ASP A 73 -12.25 -21.13 9.19
N ASN A 74 -11.16 -20.62 8.61
CA ASN A 74 -10.66 -19.28 8.90
C ASN A 74 -9.82 -18.69 7.78
N VAL A 75 -9.58 -17.38 7.84
CA VAL A 75 -8.75 -16.62 6.92
C VAL A 75 -7.52 -16.12 7.65
N GLY A 76 -6.34 -16.44 7.13
CA GLY A 76 -5.06 -15.93 7.62
C GLY A 76 -4.73 -14.58 6.98
N VAL A 77 -4.54 -13.56 7.81
CA VAL A 77 -4.38 -12.17 7.36
C VAL A 77 -3.12 -11.55 7.97
N ALA A 78 -2.27 -10.95 7.13
CA ALA A 78 -1.16 -10.13 7.59
C ALA A 78 -1.62 -8.69 7.81
N LEU A 79 -1.39 -8.14 8.99
CA LEU A 79 -1.76 -6.77 9.35
C LEU A 79 -0.74 -5.77 8.78
N LEU A 80 -1.23 -4.77 8.07
CA LEU A 80 -0.47 -3.72 7.40
C LEU A 80 -0.54 -2.40 8.20
N GLY A 81 -0.15 -2.45 9.48
CA GLY A 81 -0.21 -1.32 10.39
C GLY A 81 0.18 -1.70 11.82
N LYS A 82 -0.26 -0.89 12.78
CA LYS A 82 -0.09 -1.18 14.21
C LYS A 82 -1.00 -2.33 14.62
N TYR A 83 -0.42 -3.51 14.80
CA TYR A 83 -1.19 -4.71 15.12
C TYR A 83 -1.76 -4.67 16.55
N GLU A 84 -1.19 -3.85 17.44
CA GLU A 84 -1.63 -3.69 18.83
C GLU A 84 -3.04 -3.10 18.95
N ALA A 85 -3.52 -2.45 17.87
CA ALA A 85 -4.87 -1.92 17.77
C ALA A 85 -5.93 -2.99 17.49
N VAL A 86 -5.52 -4.18 17.02
CA VAL A 86 -6.42 -5.30 16.67
C VAL A 86 -6.46 -6.31 17.81
N ARG A 87 -7.66 -6.68 18.23
CA ARG A 87 -7.93 -7.63 19.32
C ARG A 87 -8.85 -8.74 18.87
N GLU A 88 -8.85 -9.83 19.62
CA GLU A 88 -9.84 -10.90 19.48
C GLU A 88 -11.26 -10.35 19.66
N GLY A 89 -12.18 -10.79 18.80
CA GLY A 89 -13.57 -10.32 18.77
C GLY A 89 -13.79 -9.08 17.89
N ASP A 90 -12.74 -8.40 17.43
CA ASP A 90 -12.89 -7.22 16.56
C ASP A 90 -13.55 -7.59 15.22
N THR A 91 -14.26 -6.62 14.66
CA THR A 91 -14.96 -6.80 13.38
C THR A 91 -14.01 -6.53 12.22
N VAL A 92 -14.04 -7.44 11.25
CA VAL A 92 -13.25 -7.34 10.02
C VAL A 92 -14.20 -7.17 8.84
N ARG A 93 -13.89 -6.24 7.95
CA ARG A 93 -14.72 -5.92 6.80
C ARG A 93 -13.96 -6.15 5.51
N ARG A 94 -14.63 -6.75 4.54
CA ARG A 94 -14.10 -6.92 3.18
C ARG A 94 -14.08 -5.60 2.43
N THR A 95 -12.96 -5.32 1.76
CA THR A 95 -12.89 -4.20 0.83
C THR A 95 -13.22 -4.61 -0.60
N LYS A 96 -13.23 -5.92 -0.92
CA LYS A 96 -13.40 -6.50 -2.26
C LYS A 96 -12.35 -6.03 -3.27
N ARG A 97 -11.22 -5.51 -2.77
CA ARG A 97 -10.12 -5.00 -3.59
C ARG A 97 -8.88 -5.82 -3.29
N ILE A 98 -8.28 -6.36 -4.35
CA ILE A 98 -6.93 -6.93 -4.27
C ILE A 98 -5.97 -5.80 -3.89
N VAL A 99 -4.91 -6.14 -3.17
CA VAL A 99 -3.91 -5.18 -2.68
C VAL A 99 -3.50 -4.19 -3.76
N GLU A 100 -3.83 -2.93 -3.50
CA GLU A 100 -3.65 -1.80 -4.42
C GLU A 100 -3.03 -0.60 -3.69
N VAL A 101 -2.12 0.06 -4.40
CA VAL A 101 -1.44 1.27 -3.93
C VAL A 101 -1.77 2.45 -4.83
N PRO A 102 -1.80 3.68 -4.31
CA PRO A 102 -1.88 4.88 -5.14
C PRO A 102 -0.64 4.97 -6.04
N VAL A 103 -0.85 5.40 -7.28
CA VAL A 103 0.16 5.63 -8.31
C VAL A 103 -0.16 6.92 -9.07
N GLY A 104 0.87 7.61 -9.56
CA GLY A 104 0.74 8.83 -10.36
C GLY A 104 1.82 9.86 -10.05
N GLU A 105 1.86 10.92 -10.85
CA GLU A 105 2.82 12.03 -10.71
C GLU A 105 2.69 12.76 -9.37
N GLU A 106 1.51 12.72 -8.75
CA GLU A 106 1.21 13.33 -7.44
C GLU A 106 2.07 12.75 -6.29
N LEU A 107 2.72 11.59 -6.50
CA LEU A 107 3.64 10.97 -5.56
C LEU A 107 5.09 11.47 -5.69
N VAL A 108 5.44 12.10 -6.82
CA VAL A 108 6.81 12.53 -7.08
C VAL A 108 7.22 13.59 -6.06
N GLY A 109 8.35 13.35 -5.40
CA GLY A 109 8.87 14.24 -4.35
C GLY A 109 8.22 14.09 -2.98
N ARG A 110 7.28 13.16 -2.79
CA ARG A 110 6.65 12.87 -1.50
C ARG A 110 7.40 11.76 -0.77
N VAL A 111 7.32 11.77 0.57
CA VAL A 111 7.69 10.60 1.39
C VAL A 111 6.42 9.84 1.72
N VAL A 112 6.34 8.59 1.25
CA VAL A 112 5.17 7.72 1.43
C VAL A 112 5.54 6.43 2.13
N ASN A 113 4.58 5.86 2.86
CA ASN A 113 4.72 4.52 3.43
C ASN A 113 4.37 3.44 2.39
N ALA A 114 4.52 2.16 2.77
CA ALA A 114 4.25 1.01 1.89
C ALA A 114 2.79 0.91 1.41
N ASN A 115 1.83 1.48 2.17
CA ASN A 115 0.42 1.53 1.78
C ASN A 115 0.10 2.74 0.87
N GLY A 116 1.10 3.58 0.60
CA GLY A 116 0.99 4.79 -0.24
C GLY A 116 0.42 6.02 0.47
N HIS A 117 0.35 6.03 1.80
CA HIS A 117 -0.01 7.23 2.55
C HIS A 117 1.22 8.13 2.76
N ALA A 118 1.03 9.43 2.62
CA ALA A 118 2.09 10.41 2.89
C ALA A 118 2.47 10.44 4.37
N ILE A 119 3.77 10.46 4.65
CA ILE A 119 4.35 10.52 6.00
C ILE A 119 5.30 11.73 6.17
N ASP A 120 5.40 12.58 5.15
CA ASP A 120 6.20 13.81 5.16
C ASP A 120 5.54 15.00 5.88
N GLY A 121 4.32 14.83 6.41
CA GLY A 121 3.55 15.91 7.02
C GLY A 121 3.03 16.96 6.02
N GLY A 122 3.16 16.71 4.72
CA GLY A 122 2.63 17.56 3.67
C GLY A 122 1.11 17.43 3.47
N LYS A 123 0.61 18.04 2.39
CA LYS A 123 -0.81 17.94 2.02
C LYS A 123 -1.21 16.50 1.67
N PRO A 124 -2.48 16.10 1.87
CA PRO A 124 -2.98 14.82 1.37
C PRO A 124 -2.71 14.67 -0.13
N ILE A 125 -2.39 13.45 -0.56
CA ILE A 125 -2.20 13.13 -1.98
C ILE A 125 -3.61 13.00 -2.59
N VAL A 126 -3.91 13.87 -3.56
CA VAL A 126 -5.22 13.92 -4.24
C VAL A 126 -5.02 13.54 -5.70
N GLY A 127 -5.99 12.85 -6.31
CA GLY A 127 -5.96 12.54 -7.74
C GLY A 127 -5.10 11.33 -8.15
N ALA A 128 -4.43 10.67 -7.21
CA ALA A 128 -3.69 9.44 -7.49
C ALA A 128 -4.66 8.30 -7.90
N GLN A 129 -4.33 7.62 -9.00
CA GLN A 129 -5.03 6.41 -9.42
C GLN A 129 -4.58 5.24 -8.55
N ARG A 130 -5.37 4.18 -8.44
CA ARG A 130 -4.96 2.97 -7.71
C ARG A 130 -4.57 1.87 -8.68
N ARG A 131 -3.48 1.16 -8.36
CA ARG A 131 -2.98 0.04 -9.15
C ARG A 131 -2.67 -1.14 -8.25
N GLN A 132 -2.99 -2.34 -8.72
CA GLN A 132 -2.67 -3.59 -8.02
C GLN A 132 -1.15 -3.73 -7.85
N VAL A 133 -0.73 -4.20 -6.68
CA VAL A 133 0.68 -4.46 -6.37
C VAL A 133 1.18 -5.69 -7.12
N GLU A 134 0.38 -6.76 -7.11
CA GLU A 134 0.71 -7.99 -7.83
C GLU A 134 0.12 -7.96 -9.24
N ILE A 135 0.99 -7.74 -10.23
CA ILE A 135 0.64 -7.82 -11.64
C ILE A 135 1.61 -8.73 -12.37
N LYS A 136 1.11 -9.43 -13.39
CA LYS A 136 1.96 -10.24 -14.26
C LYS A 136 2.95 -9.34 -15.01
N ALA A 137 4.24 -9.66 -14.91
CA ALA A 137 5.29 -8.92 -15.61
C ALA A 137 5.14 -9.04 -17.14
N PRO A 138 5.59 -8.03 -17.91
CA PRO A 138 5.60 -8.10 -19.36
C PRO A 138 6.38 -9.31 -19.90
N GLY A 139 5.80 -10.02 -20.86
CA GLY A 139 6.42 -11.16 -21.53
C GLY A 139 7.52 -10.74 -22.52
N ILE A 140 8.26 -11.70 -23.08
CA ILE A 140 9.42 -11.43 -23.96
C ILE A 140 9.02 -10.58 -25.18
N ILE A 141 7.89 -10.89 -25.83
CA ILE A 141 7.42 -10.20 -27.04
C ILE A 141 7.14 -8.71 -26.79
N GLN A 142 6.75 -8.34 -25.56
CA GLN A 142 6.47 -6.95 -25.18
C GLN A 142 7.74 -6.17 -24.82
N ARG A 143 8.91 -6.82 -24.77
CA ARG A 143 10.17 -6.20 -24.38
C ARG A 143 10.96 -5.76 -25.61
N LYS A 144 11.71 -4.68 -25.44
CA LYS A 144 12.74 -4.24 -26.38
C LYS A 144 14.10 -4.52 -25.77
N SER A 145 15.09 -4.85 -26.60
CA SER A 145 16.48 -4.96 -26.14
C SER A 145 16.93 -3.65 -25.50
N VAL A 146 17.66 -3.76 -24.39
CA VAL A 146 18.25 -2.61 -23.71
C VAL A 146 19.32 -2.01 -24.63
N HIS A 147 19.18 -0.73 -24.96
CA HIS A 147 20.05 -0.02 -25.93
C HIS A 147 20.33 1.44 -25.53
N GLU A 148 19.62 1.96 -24.53
CA GLU A 148 19.81 3.32 -24.03
C GLU A 148 20.61 3.29 -22.72
N PRO A 149 21.67 4.09 -22.57
CA PRO A 149 22.44 4.12 -21.34
C PRO A 149 21.69 4.82 -20.20
N LEU A 150 21.87 4.32 -18.97
CA LEU A 150 21.50 4.97 -17.71
C LEU A 150 22.79 5.51 -17.07
N GLN A 151 22.98 6.83 -17.14
CA GLN A 151 24.19 7.48 -16.64
C GLN A 151 24.19 7.50 -15.11
N THR A 152 25.23 6.94 -14.49
CA THR A 152 25.40 6.96 -13.03
C THR A 152 26.23 8.15 -12.56
N GLY A 153 27.11 8.67 -13.42
CA GLY A 153 28.09 9.70 -13.05
C GLY A 153 29.32 9.13 -12.35
N ILE A 154 29.39 7.81 -12.16
CA ILE A 154 30.51 7.12 -11.52
C ILE A 154 31.37 6.51 -12.62
N LYS A 155 32.55 7.11 -12.86
CA LYS A 155 33.48 6.68 -13.93
C LYS A 155 33.74 5.17 -13.94
N ALA A 156 33.88 4.55 -12.76
CA ALA A 156 34.14 3.13 -12.67
C ALA A 156 32.95 2.28 -13.17
N ILE A 157 31.71 2.70 -12.90
CA ILE A 157 30.51 2.01 -13.36
C ILE A 157 30.28 2.32 -14.84
N ASP A 158 30.22 3.59 -15.22
CA ASP A 158 29.88 3.98 -16.59
C ASP A 158 30.91 3.50 -17.63
N SER A 159 32.17 3.23 -17.24
CA SER A 159 33.19 2.68 -18.14
C SER A 159 33.30 1.15 -18.10
N MET A 160 33.31 0.52 -16.93
CA MET A 160 33.57 -0.92 -16.81
C MET A 160 32.29 -1.76 -16.78
N ILE A 161 31.22 -1.23 -16.20
CA ILE A 161 29.93 -1.93 -15.99
C ILE A 161 28.78 -0.99 -16.38
N PRO A 162 28.64 -0.63 -17.66
CA PRO A 162 27.61 0.31 -18.10
C PRO A 162 26.22 -0.26 -17.82
N ILE A 163 25.35 0.56 -17.21
CA ILE A 163 23.96 0.19 -16.89
C ILE A 163 23.05 0.75 -17.97
N GLY A 164 22.16 -0.09 -18.53
CA GLY A 164 21.16 0.34 -19.50
C GLY A 164 19.76 0.57 -18.93
N ARG A 165 18.95 1.40 -19.59
CA ARG A 165 17.54 1.63 -19.22
C ARG A 165 16.72 0.36 -19.42
N GLY A 166 16.14 -0.14 -18.33
CA GLY A 166 15.39 -1.41 -18.30
C GLY A 166 16.24 -2.64 -17.90
N GLN A 167 17.53 -2.46 -17.60
CA GLN A 167 18.38 -3.47 -16.99
C GLN A 167 18.13 -3.58 -15.47
N ARG A 168 18.44 -4.75 -14.91
CA ARG A 168 18.47 -4.99 -13.46
C ARG A 168 19.92 -5.24 -13.07
N GLU A 169 20.49 -4.36 -12.26
CA GLU A 169 21.88 -4.43 -11.80
C GLU A 169 21.93 -4.56 -10.28
N LEU A 170 22.61 -5.57 -9.76
CA LEU A 170 22.70 -5.83 -8.33
C LEU A 170 23.94 -5.14 -7.75
N ILE A 171 23.74 -4.24 -6.78
CA ILE A 171 24.83 -3.66 -5.99
C ILE A 171 24.96 -4.46 -4.69
N ILE A 172 26.07 -5.19 -4.54
CA ILE A 172 26.36 -6.06 -3.40
C ILE A 172 27.71 -5.72 -2.77
N GLY A 173 27.81 -5.86 -1.45
CA GLY A 173 29.01 -5.56 -0.69
C GLY A 173 28.77 -5.59 0.82
N ASP A 174 29.84 -5.48 1.61
CA ASP A 174 29.79 -5.57 3.07
C ASP A 174 29.17 -4.31 3.74
N ARG A 175 28.94 -4.36 5.06
CA ARG A 175 28.46 -3.21 5.83
C ARG A 175 29.45 -2.05 5.71
N GLY A 176 28.93 -0.84 5.46
CA GLY A 176 29.76 0.37 5.39
C GLY A 176 30.51 0.59 4.07
N THR A 177 30.30 -0.24 3.04
CA THR A 177 31.00 -0.11 1.75
C THR A 177 30.40 0.93 0.78
N GLY A 178 29.55 1.84 1.26
CA GLY A 178 28.99 2.92 0.43
C GLY A 178 27.86 2.52 -0.53
N LYS A 179 27.23 1.35 -0.37
CA LYS A 179 26.13 0.87 -1.26
C LYS A 179 24.97 1.86 -1.44
N THR A 180 24.63 2.64 -0.41
CA THR A 180 23.54 3.64 -0.46
C THR A 180 23.99 5.00 -1.02
N ALA A 181 25.31 5.25 -1.05
CA ALA A 181 25.87 6.50 -1.58
C ALA A 181 26.08 6.43 -3.10
N ILE A 182 26.25 5.22 -3.63
CA ILE A 182 26.13 4.89 -5.05
C ILE A 182 24.66 5.01 -5.46
#